data_AF-A0A3M8AKF4-F1
#
_entry.id   AF-A0A3M8AKF4-F1
#
_cell.length_a   1.000
_cell.length_b   1.000
_cell.length_c   1.000
_cell.angle_alpha   90.00
_cell.angle_beta   90.00
_cell.angle_gamma   90.00
#
_symmetry.space_group_name_H-M   'P 1'
#
loop_
_entity.id
_entity.type
_entity.pdbx_description
1 polymer ?
#
loop_
_entity_poly.entity_id
_entity_poly.type
_entity_poly.pdbx_seq_one_letter_code
_entity_poly.pdbx_strand_id
1 'polypeptide(L)'
;MLGKIVMALTTSLVAGYVYLDNQVEVRNSHASVTVYESVKDLEKDADLIIIGEATNKTENYIRYHENGEIDDYSTKRMVKVQKIFKNNLDEKLAVGDEVEVWEPSIIIKDGVIGKQQRTIEGYRLMQNEKKYVLFLKKNTYFNNLAPLGVIQGKFPLDEASKSLNYAYKDEFKHYNFPQFDKLNEEVSIKYKME
;
A
#
# COMPACT_ATOMS: atom_id res chain seq x y z
N MET A 1 4.41 50.87 3.36
CA MET A 1 3.15 50.18 3.02
C MET A 1 3.36 49.16 1.90
N LEU A 2 4.03 49.52 0.80
CA LEU A 2 4.37 48.64 -0.33
C LEU A 2 5.05 47.30 0.07
N GLY A 3 6.05 47.33 0.96
CA GLY A 3 6.77 46.11 1.37
C GLY A 3 5.90 45.08 2.14
N LYS A 4 4.88 45.53 2.86
CA LYS A 4 3.94 44.62 3.56
C LYS A 4 2.96 43.96 2.58
N ILE A 5 2.58 44.68 1.52
CA ILE A 5 1.70 44.17 0.46
C ILE A 5 2.44 43.14 -0.40
N VAL A 6 3.70 43.40 -0.77
CA VAL A 6 4.54 42.45 -1.52
C VAL A 6 4.82 41.17 -0.72
N MET A 7 5.08 41.29 0.58
CA MET A 7 5.28 40.14 1.46
C MET A 7 4.01 39.29 1.60
N ALA A 8 2.83 39.91 1.74
CA ALA A 8 1.57 39.18 1.84
C ALA A 8 1.18 38.43 0.53
N LEU A 9 1.49 39.02 -0.62
CA LEU A 9 1.26 38.40 -1.93
C LEU A 9 2.17 37.19 -2.15
N THR A 10 3.45 37.30 -1.77
CA THR A 10 4.42 36.20 -1.89
C THR A 10 4.10 35.03 -0.96
N THR A 11 3.71 35.28 0.29
CA THR A 11 3.27 34.22 1.20
C THR A 11 2.01 33.50 0.71
N SER A 12 1.07 34.23 0.12
CA SER A 12 -0.17 33.63 -0.41
C SER A 12 0.10 32.76 -1.65
N LEU A 13 1.03 33.18 -2.52
CA LEU A 13 1.50 32.39 -3.66
C LEU A 13 2.21 31.11 -3.23
N VAL A 14 3.10 31.18 -2.23
CA VAL A 14 3.78 29.99 -1.69
C VAL A 14 2.78 29.05 -1.03
N ALA A 15 1.84 29.56 -0.24
CA ALA A 15 0.80 28.75 0.39
C ALA A 15 -0.11 28.08 -0.66
N GLY A 16 -0.50 28.80 -1.71
CA GLY A 16 -1.25 28.24 -2.84
C GLY A 16 -0.48 27.16 -3.58
N TYR A 17 0.82 27.37 -3.84
CA TYR A 17 1.69 26.36 -4.44
C TYR A 17 1.80 25.11 -3.58
N VAL A 18 2.06 25.26 -2.28
CA VAL A 18 2.14 24.13 -1.32
C VAL A 18 0.80 23.40 -1.22
N TYR A 19 -0.32 24.11 -1.24
CA TYR A 19 -1.65 23.50 -1.23
C TYR A 19 -1.88 22.64 -2.47
N LEU A 20 -1.59 23.17 -3.66
CA LEU A 20 -1.76 22.44 -4.92
C LEU A 20 -0.79 21.26 -5.06
N ASP A 21 0.46 21.42 -4.63
CA ASP A 21 1.46 20.33 -4.68
C ASP A 21 1.17 19.19 -3.70
N ASN A 22 0.42 19.48 -2.63
CA ASN A 22 -0.06 18.49 -1.68
C ASN A 22 -1.36 17.79 -2.11
N GLN A 23 -2.04 18.26 -3.16
CA GLN A 23 -3.17 17.53 -3.72
C GLN A 23 -2.65 16.29 -4.46
N VAL A 24 -3.21 15.12 -4.11
CA VAL A 24 -2.90 13.86 -4.79
C VAL A 24 -4.13 13.43 -5.58
N GLU A 25 -4.03 13.48 -6.91
CA GLU A 25 -5.07 12.90 -7.77
C GLU A 25 -4.94 11.37 -7.73
N VAL A 26 -6.00 10.67 -7.36
CA VAL A 26 -6.02 9.20 -7.33
C VAL A 26 -6.63 8.66 -8.63
N ARG A 27 -5.87 7.82 -9.34
CA ARG A 27 -6.34 7.05 -10.50
C ARG A 27 -6.35 5.57 -10.18
N ASN A 28 -7.53 4.98 -10.28
CA ASN A 28 -7.72 3.57 -9.99
C ASN A 28 -7.82 2.75 -11.28
N SER A 29 -7.10 1.63 -11.32
CA SER A 29 -7.20 0.60 -12.34
C SER A 29 -7.90 -0.63 -11.76
N HIS A 30 -8.61 -1.35 -12.62
CA HIS A 30 -9.26 -2.60 -12.26
C HIS A 30 -8.48 -3.80 -12.81
N ALA A 31 -8.41 -4.87 -12.02
CA ALA A 31 -7.74 -6.11 -12.37
C ALA A 31 -8.64 -7.32 -12.06
N SER A 32 -8.35 -8.46 -12.67
CA SER A 32 -8.96 -9.72 -12.23
C SER A 32 -8.28 -10.15 -10.92
N VAL A 33 -9.02 -10.05 -9.80
CA VAL A 33 -8.50 -10.30 -8.46
C VAL A 33 -9.16 -11.54 -7.86
N THR A 34 -8.35 -12.38 -7.22
CA THR A 34 -8.87 -13.47 -6.37
C THR A 34 -9.40 -12.87 -5.08
N VAL A 35 -10.69 -13.07 -4.80
CA VAL A 35 -11.34 -12.64 -3.57
C VAL A 35 -11.36 -13.81 -2.58
N TYR A 36 -10.84 -13.57 -1.38
CA TYR A 36 -10.81 -14.54 -0.28
C TYR A 36 -12.00 -14.32 0.66
N GLU A 37 -12.62 -15.42 1.08
CA GLU A 37 -13.83 -15.42 1.91
C GLU A 37 -13.54 -15.68 3.41
N SER A 38 -12.33 -16.14 3.72
CA SER A 38 -11.89 -16.45 5.09
C SER A 38 -10.38 -16.33 5.27
N VAL A 39 -9.94 -16.12 6.51
CA VAL A 39 -8.50 -16.11 6.84
C VAL A 39 -7.85 -17.46 6.53
N LYS A 40 -8.59 -18.56 6.64
CA LYS A 40 -8.10 -19.88 6.26
C LYS A 40 -7.71 -19.96 4.77
N ASP A 41 -8.48 -19.32 3.90
CA ASP A 41 -8.19 -19.31 2.46
C ASP A 41 -6.97 -18.43 2.15
N LEU A 42 -6.84 -17.28 2.81
CA LEU A 42 -5.63 -16.45 2.75
C LEU A 42 -4.39 -17.21 3.21
N GLU A 43 -4.47 -17.89 4.36
CA GLU A 43 -3.37 -18.67 4.91
C GLU A 43 -2.94 -19.82 4.03
N LYS A 44 -3.90 -20.48 3.39
CA LYS A 44 -3.63 -21.58 2.48
C LYS A 44 -2.80 -21.10 1.30
N ASP A 45 -3.20 -19.98 0.69
CA ASP A 45 -2.58 -19.50 -0.54
C ASP A 45 -1.31 -18.67 -0.32
N ALA A 46 -1.15 -18.03 0.84
CA ALA A 46 0.03 -17.22 1.13
C ALA A 46 1.31 -18.07 1.13
N ASP A 47 2.38 -17.59 0.52
CA ASP A 47 3.69 -18.23 0.60
C ASP A 47 4.47 -17.72 1.82
N LEU A 48 4.21 -16.49 2.26
CA LEU A 48 4.82 -15.87 3.43
C LEU A 48 3.75 -15.17 4.28
N ILE A 49 3.72 -15.43 5.58
CA ILE A 49 2.85 -14.75 6.54
C ILE A 49 3.70 -14.20 7.68
N ILE A 50 3.71 -12.88 7.84
CA ILE A 50 4.55 -12.17 8.82
C ILE A 50 3.79 -11.06 9.53
N ILE A 51 4.30 -10.69 10.72
CA ILE A 51 4.19 -9.29 11.17
C ILE A 51 5.43 -8.57 10.64
N GLY A 52 5.21 -7.52 9.87
CA GLY A 52 6.26 -6.71 9.28
C GLY A 52 6.10 -5.23 9.62
N GLU A 53 7.21 -4.52 9.75
CA GLU A 53 7.24 -3.06 9.87
C GLU A 53 7.68 -2.46 8.53
N ALA A 54 6.83 -1.63 7.95
CA ALA A 54 7.10 -0.96 6.69
C ALA A 54 8.22 0.07 6.86
N THR A 55 9.34 -0.09 6.15
CA THR A 55 10.43 0.90 6.19
C THR A 55 10.13 2.07 5.26
N ASN A 56 10.95 3.13 5.32
CA ASN A 56 10.94 4.24 4.38
C ASN A 56 11.73 3.94 3.08
N LYS A 57 12.32 2.75 2.93
CA LYS A 57 13.04 2.34 1.72
C LYS A 57 12.03 1.92 0.66
N THR A 58 11.77 2.81 -0.30
CA THR A 58 10.81 2.58 -1.38
C THR A 58 11.40 2.91 -2.75
N GLU A 59 11.01 2.14 -3.76
CA GLU A 59 11.33 2.38 -5.17
C GLU A 59 10.06 2.22 -6.01
N ASN A 60 9.82 3.13 -6.96
CA ASN A 60 8.75 2.94 -7.94
C ASN A 60 9.21 1.96 -9.03
N TYR A 61 8.39 0.96 -9.30
CA TYR A 61 8.48 0.09 -10.47
C TYR A 61 7.39 0.47 -11.46
N ILE A 62 7.78 0.68 -12.72
CA ILE A 62 6.85 0.87 -13.83
C ILE A 62 7.38 0.06 -15.01
N ARG A 63 6.51 -0.80 -15.56
CA ARG A 63 6.75 -1.51 -16.80
C ARG A 63 5.90 -0.89 -17.89
N TYR A 64 6.49 -0.75 -19.07
CA TYR A 64 5.81 -0.24 -20.24
C TYR A 64 5.73 -1.31 -21.33
N HIS A 65 4.62 -1.29 -22.06
CA HIS A 65 4.53 -1.98 -23.35
C HIS A 65 5.41 -1.27 -24.39
N GLU A 66 5.66 -1.94 -25.53
CA GLU A 66 6.46 -1.38 -26.64
C GLU A 66 5.88 -0.08 -27.21
N ASN A 67 4.55 0.11 -27.10
CA ASN A 67 3.85 1.32 -27.53
C ASN A 67 3.96 2.48 -26.52
N GLY A 68 4.64 2.30 -25.39
CA GLY A 68 4.81 3.31 -24.33
C GLY A 68 3.66 3.38 -23.32
N GLU A 69 2.64 2.53 -23.42
CA GLU A 69 1.59 2.43 -22.41
C GLU A 69 2.10 1.71 -21.16
N ILE A 70 1.55 2.06 -19.99
CA ILE A 70 1.90 1.39 -18.73
C ILE A 70 1.25 0.01 -18.73
N ASP A 71 2.10 -1.01 -18.58
CA ASP A 71 1.74 -2.42 -18.48
C ASP A 71 1.51 -2.81 -17.02
N ASP A 72 2.48 -2.50 -16.15
CA ASP A 72 2.41 -2.80 -14.72
C ASP A 72 3.09 -1.70 -13.91
N TYR A 73 2.68 -1.54 -12.65
CA TYR A 73 3.28 -0.60 -11.71
C TYR A 73 3.14 -1.08 -10.28
N SER A 74 4.18 -0.81 -9.48
CA SER A 74 4.17 -1.12 -8.05
C SER A 74 5.15 -0.21 -7.30
N THR A 75 4.89 0.04 -6.03
CA THR A 75 5.91 0.57 -5.12
C THR A 75 6.58 -0.63 -4.47
N LYS A 76 7.86 -0.83 -4.75
CA LYS A 76 8.68 -1.79 -4.01
C LYS A 76 9.00 -1.16 -2.66
N ARG A 77 8.74 -1.89 -1.58
CA ARG A 77 9.02 -1.43 -0.22
C ARG A 77 9.73 -2.51 0.56
N MET A 78 10.81 -2.14 1.26
CA MET A 78 11.40 -3.03 2.26
C MET A 78 10.54 -3.06 3.52
N VAL A 79 10.25 -4.26 4.00
CA VAL A 79 9.51 -4.53 5.23
C VAL A 79 10.40 -5.32 6.17
N LYS A 80 10.64 -4.78 7.36
CA LYS A 80 11.42 -5.46 8.40
C LYS A 80 10.56 -6.50 9.11
N VAL A 81 11.03 -7.75 9.13
CA VAL A 81 10.32 -8.89 9.71
C VAL A 81 10.39 -8.83 11.23
N GLN A 82 9.23 -8.77 11.88
CA GLN A 82 9.08 -8.75 13.34
C GLN A 82 8.66 -10.12 13.88
N LYS A 83 7.86 -10.86 13.11
CA LYS A 83 7.40 -12.20 13.46
C LYS A 83 7.06 -12.98 12.19
N ILE A 84 7.32 -14.28 12.20
CA ILE A 84 7.03 -15.19 11.08
C ILE A 84 6.00 -16.22 11.56
N PHE A 85 4.92 -16.39 10.79
CA PHE A 85 3.89 -17.40 11.02
C PHE A 85 3.94 -18.52 9.97
N LYS A 86 4.32 -18.19 8.74
CA LYS A 86 4.49 -19.13 7.63
C LYS A 86 5.61 -18.63 6.72
N ASN A 87 6.50 -19.51 6.30
CA ASN A 87 7.48 -19.23 5.26
C ASN A 87 7.64 -20.47 4.38
N ASN A 88 7.04 -20.44 3.19
CA ASN A 88 7.15 -21.46 2.15
C ASN A 88 8.06 -21.01 1.00
N LEU A 89 8.84 -19.95 1.20
CA LEU A 89 9.84 -19.51 0.23
C LEU A 89 11.06 -20.45 0.28
N ASP A 90 11.81 -20.50 -0.81
CA ASP A 90 13.06 -21.27 -0.88
C ASP A 90 14.13 -20.71 0.06
N GLU A 91 14.01 -19.42 0.41
CA GLU A 91 14.95 -18.68 1.26
C GLU A 91 14.58 -18.78 2.74
N LYS A 92 15.60 -18.99 3.58
CA LYS A 92 15.43 -18.91 5.03
C LYS A 92 15.33 -17.45 5.43
N LEU A 93 14.16 -17.08 5.97
CA LEU A 93 13.89 -15.77 6.54
C LEU A 93 13.93 -15.84 8.08
N ALA A 94 14.56 -14.86 8.70
CA ALA A 94 14.63 -14.70 10.15
C ALA A 94 14.00 -13.38 10.62
N VAL A 95 13.70 -13.31 11.92
CA VAL A 95 13.29 -12.04 12.54
C VAL A 95 14.44 -11.05 12.49
N GLY A 96 14.16 -9.82 12.06
CA GLY A 96 15.14 -8.76 11.85
C GLY A 96 15.54 -8.58 10.38
N ASP A 97 15.33 -9.58 9.53
CA ASP A 97 15.58 -9.48 8.09
C ASP A 97 14.62 -8.48 7.44
N GLU A 98 14.99 -7.98 6.26
CA GLU A 98 14.11 -7.17 5.42
C GLU A 98 13.67 -7.98 4.20
N VAL A 99 12.39 -7.89 3.87
CA VAL A 99 11.80 -8.48 2.66
C VAL A 99 11.24 -7.38 1.77
N GLU A 100 11.47 -7.48 0.46
CA GLU A 100 10.87 -6.56 -0.50
C GLU A 100 9.43 -6.97 -0.80
N VAL A 101 8.49 -6.06 -0.55
CA VAL A 101 7.07 -6.21 -0.85
C VAL A 101 6.68 -5.24 -1.96
N TRP A 102 6.04 -5.75 -2.99
CA TRP A 102 5.53 -4.98 -4.11
C TRP A 102 4.09 -4.59 -3.83
N GLU A 103 3.92 -3.30 -3.59
CA GLU A 103 2.64 -2.68 -3.29
C GLU A 103 1.96 -2.25 -4.61
N PRO A 104 0.71 -2.69 -4.90
CA PRO A 104 -0.04 -2.38 -6.13
C PRO A 104 -0.49 -0.92 -6.30
N SER A 105 0.40 0.03 -6.03
CA SER A 105 0.18 1.46 -6.20
C SER A 105 1.52 2.17 -6.37
N ILE A 106 1.52 3.29 -7.10
CA ILE A 106 2.68 4.19 -7.23
C ILE A 106 2.24 5.63 -6.99
N ILE A 107 3.16 6.46 -6.50
CA ILE A 107 3.01 7.92 -6.49
C ILE A 107 4.03 8.49 -7.46
N ILE A 108 3.53 9.20 -8.48
CA ILE A 108 4.36 9.88 -9.48
C ILE A 108 4.09 11.39 -9.40
N LYS A 109 5.11 12.21 -9.67
CA LYS A 109 4.90 13.65 -9.84
C LYS A 109 4.14 13.90 -11.14
N ASP A 110 3.18 14.82 -11.10
CA ASP A 110 2.47 15.27 -12.28
C ASP A 110 3.05 16.60 -12.77
N GLY A 111 4.03 16.53 -13.67
CA GLY A 111 4.72 17.73 -14.16
C GLY A 111 5.43 18.54 -13.07
N VAL A 112 5.13 19.84 -12.99
CA VAL A 112 5.79 20.81 -12.07
C VAL A 112 5.09 20.89 -10.71
N ILE A 113 3.77 20.64 -10.66
CA ILE A 113 2.94 20.80 -9.46
C ILE A 113 2.00 19.60 -9.36
N GLY A 114 1.96 19.00 -8.17
CA GLY A 114 0.97 17.97 -7.86
C GLY A 114 1.53 16.56 -8.01
N LYS A 115 0.82 15.64 -7.39
CA LYS A 115 1.16 14.22 -7.38
C LYS A 115 -0.04 13.43 -7.89
N GLN A 116 0.25 12.39 -8.65
CA GLN A 116 -0.75 11.42 -9.05
C GLN A 116 -0.43 10.10 -8.37
N GLN A 117 -1.41 9.56 -7.64
CA GLN A 117 -1.36 8.19 -7.18
C GLN A 117 -2.07 7.30 -8.20
N ARG A 118 -1.37 6.31 -8.75
CA ARG A 118 -1.99 5.21 -9.48
C ARG A 118 -2.13 4.02 -8.56
N THR A 119 -3.26 3.35 -8.61
CA THR A 119 -3.57 2.24 -7.69
C THR A 119 -4.35 1.15 -8.40
N ILE A 120 -4.17 -0.10 -8.00
CA ILE A 120 -4.91 -1.26 -8.50
C ILE A 120 -5.92 -1.65 -7.43
N GLU A 121 -7.20 -1.74 -7.79
CA GLU A 121 -8.32 -1.98 -6.87
C GLU A 121 -8.25 -1.12 -5.61
N GLY A 122 -7.67 0.07 -5.76
CA GLY A 122 -7.57 1.06 -4.72
C GLY A 122 -6.66 0.74 -3.56
N TYR A 123 -5.71 -0.17 -3.74
CA TYR A 123 -4.61 -0.36 -2.83
C TYR A 123 -4.02 0.96 -2.30
N ARG A 124 -3.92 1.09 -0.99
CA ARG A 124 -3.23 2.19 -0.30
C ARG A 124 -1.86 1.74 0.19
N LEU A 125 -0.83 2.53 -0.07
CA LEU A 125 0.53 2.22 0.37
C LEU A 125 0.60 2.06 1.90
N MET A 126 1.46 1.15 2.36
CA MET A 126 1.83 1.03 3.75
C MET A 126 2.45 2.36 4.24
N GLN A 127 2.14 2.73 5.47
CA GLN A 127 2.71 3.89 6.13
C GLN A 127 4.08 3.53 6.70
N ASN A 128 5.03 4.46 6.55
CA ASN A 128 6.38 4.30 7.10
C ASN A 128 6.30 4.06 8.62
N GLU A 129 7.15 3.15 9.11
CA GLU A 129 7.33 2.81 10.54
C GLU A 129 6.05 2.25 11.20
N LYS A 130 5.08 1.83 10.38
CA LYS A 130 3.87 1.17 10.86
C LYS A 130 3.95 -0.33 10.61
N LYS A 131 3.27 -1.07 11.47
CA LYS A 131 3.27 -2.52 11.48
C LYS A 131 2.02 -3.07 10.82
N TYR A 132 2.18 -4.21 10.16
CA TYR A 132 1.14 -4.89 9.41
C TYR A 132 1.25 -6.40 9.62
N VAL A 133 0.11 -7.08 9.69
CA VAL A 133 0.05 -8.51 9.34
C VAL A 133 -0.04 -8.60 7.82
N LEU A 134 0.90 -9.32 7.21
CA LEU A 134 1.00 -9.45 5.77
C LEU A 134 0.86 -10.92 5.37
N PHE A 135 -0.04 -11.17 4.43
CA PHE A 135 -0.22 -12.43 3.70
C PHE A 135 0.28 -12.21 2.28
N LEU A 136 1.48 -12.71 2.00
CA LEU A 136 2.21 -12.43 0.78
C LEU A 136 2.28 -13.67 -0.10
N LYS A 137 2.17 -13.46 -1.41
CA LYS A 137 2.34 -14.48 -2.44
C LYS A 137 3.55 -14.16 -3.30
N LYS A 138 4.36 -15.17 -3.59
CA LYS A 138 5.44 -15.06 -4.56
C LYS A 138 4.82 -15.16 -5.95
N ASN A 139 4.95 -14.11 -6.73
CA ASN A 139 4.63 -14.16 -8.15
C ASN A 139 5.90 -14.62 -8.89
N THR A 140 5.78 -15.75 -9.60
CA THR A 140 6.90 -16.40 -10.30
C THR A 140 7.32 -15.65 -11.57
N TYR A 141 6.43 -14.88 -12.18
CA TYR A 141 6.69 -14.15 -13.41
C TYR A 141 7.58 -12.93 -13.17
N PHE A 142 7.28 -12.14 -12.12
CA PHE A 142 8.10 -10.98 -11.73
C PHE A 142 9.14 -11.29 -10.65
N ASN A 143 9.10 -12.51 -10.09
CA ASN A 143 9.91 -12.96 -8.96
C ASN A 143 9.85 -11.98 -7.77
N ASN A 144 8.65 -11.56 -7.40
CA ASN A 144 8.38 -10.61 -6.33
C ASN A 144 7.36 -11.16 -5.32
N LEU A 145 7.28 -10.52 -4.15
CA LEU A 145 6.25 -10.79 -3.15
C LEU A 145 5.23 -9.66 -3.14
N ALA A 146 3.95 -9.98 -3.24
CA ALA A 146 2.87 -8.99 -3.18
C ALA A 146 1.76 -9.43 -2.21
N PRO A 147 1.00 -8.49 -1.63
CA PRO A 147 -0.16 -8.81 -0.82
C PRO A 147 -1.21 -9.60 -1.62
N LEU A 148 -1.76 -10.65 -0.99
CA LEU A 148 -2.85 -11.44 -1.58
C LEU A 148 -4.11 -10.62 -1.82
N GLY A 149 -4.84 -10.97 -2.89
CA GLY A 149 -6.11 -10.32 -3.23
C GLY A 149 -5.99 -8.82 -3.40
N VAL A 150 -4.79 -8.33 -3.79
CA VAL A 150 -4.39 -6.92 -3.87
C VAL A 150 -4.44 -6.21 -2.50
N ILE A 151 -5.64 -6.08 -1.93
CA ILE A 151 -5.88 -5.41 -0.64
C ILE A 151 -6.05 -6.40 0.52
N GLN A 152 -6.52 -7.62 0.28
CA GLN A 152 -6.96 -8.56 1.33
C GLN A 152 -5.81 -9.22 2.09
N GLY A 153 -4.57 -9.08 1.63
CA GLY A 153 -3.37 -9.63 2.28
C GLY A 153 -2.64 -8.64 3.19
N LYS A 154 -3.20 -7.46 3.48
CA LYS A 154 -2.55 -6.41 4.28
C LYS A 154 -3.47 -5.88 5.37
N PHE A 155 -3.09 -6.13 6.62
CA PHE A 155 -3.86 -5.73 7.80
C PHE A 155 -3.01 -4.82 8.70
N PRO A 156 -3.34 -3.53 8.83
CA PRO A 156 -2.60 -2.60 9.69
C PRO A 156 -2.79 -2.88 11.19
N LEU A 157 -1.71 -2.73 11.97
CA LEU A 157 -1.74 -2.77 13.44
C LEU A 157 -1.90 -1.37 14.07
N ASP A 158 -2.43 -1.32 15.28
CA ASP A 158 -2.52 -0.16 16.18
C ASP A 158 -3.11 1.11 15.53
N GLU A 159 -2.28 2.11 15.27
CA GLU A 159 -2.65 3.45 14.76
C GLU A 159 -2.82 3.49 13.24
N ALA A 160 -2.14 2.61 12.51
CA ALA A 160 -2.31 2.53 11.05
C ALA A 160 -3.73 2.09 10.69
N SER A 161 -4.37 1.30 11.55
CA SER A 161 -5.76 0.86 11.36
C SER A 161 -6.72 2.05 11.36
N LYS A 162 -6.55 3.01 12.27
CA LYS A 162 -7.43 4.18 12.39
C LYS A 162 -7.34 5.09 11.17
N SER A 163 -6.13 5.44 10.74
CA SER A 163 -5.92 6.35 9.61
C SER A 163 -6.33 5.74 8.27
N LEU A 164 -6.04 4.45 8.06
CA LEU A 164 -6.47 3.74 6.86
C LEU A 164 -7.99 3.52 6.84
N ASN A 165 -8.63 3.22 7.97
CA ASN A 165 -10.09 3.04 8.02
C ASN A 165 -10.88 4.30 7.63
N TYR A 166 -10.38 5.50 7.92
CA TYR A 166 -11.01 6.74 7.44
C TYR A 166 -10.82 6.92 5.92
N ALA A 167 -9.62 6.67 5.40
CA ALA A 167 -9.34 6.75 3.96
C ALA A 167 -10.11 5.68 3.16
N TYR A 168 -10.21 4.45 3.69
CA TYR A 168 -10.96 3.36 3.06
C TYR A 168 -12.47 3.65 3.03
N LYS A 169 -13.05 4.24 4.08
CA LYS A 169 -14.51 4.46 4.16
C LYS A 169 -15.06 5.50 3.18
N ASP A 170 -14.28 6.52 2.81
CA ASP A 170 -14.76 7.56 1.89
C ASP A 170 -14.53 7.20 0.42
N GLU A 171 -13.40 6.58 0.08
CA GLU A 171 -13.05 6.28 -1.32
C GLU A 171 -13.57 4.91 -1.80
N PHE A 172 -13.90 3.97 -0.89
CA PHE A 172 -14.31 2.58 -1.22
C PHE A 172 -15.76 2.24 -0.90
N LYS A 173 -16.62 3.22 -0.63
CA LYS A 173 -18.09 2.99 -0.56
C LYS A 173 -18.62 2.17 -1.73
N HIS A 174 -17.97 2.27 -2.90
CA HIS A 174 -18.34 1.54 -4.11
C HIS A 174 -17.94 0.06 -4.10
N TYR A 175 -16.85 -0.30 -3.44
CA TYR A 175 -16.32 -1.67 -3.49
C TYR A 175 -16.91 -2.62 -2.47
N ASN A 176 -17.69 -2.09 -1.50
CA ASN A 176 -18.49 -2.80 -0.51
C ASN A 176 -18.29 -4.32 -0.56
N PHE A 177 -17.14 -4.79 -0.06
CA PHE A 177 -16.79 -6.21 0.04
C PHE A 177 -17.06 -6.58 1.50
N PRO A 178 -18.25 -7.09 1.87
CA PRO A 178 -18.53 -7.59 3.22
C PRO A 178 -17.45 -8.53 3.75
N GLN A 179 -16.76 -9.21 2.85
CA GLN A 179 -15.63 -10.09 3.14
C GLN A 179 -14.47 -9.36 3.81
N PHE A 180 -14.23 -8.08 3.52
CA PHE A 180 -13.10 -7.34 4.07
C PHE A 180 -13.26 -7.08 5.58
N ASP A 181 -14.46 -6.69 6.02
CA ASP A 181 -14.74 -6.47 7.44
C ASP A 181 -14.63 -7.77 8.23
N LYS A 182 -15.18 -8.87 7.67
CA LYS A 182 -15.05 -10.21 8.24
C LYS A 182 -13.59 -10.66 8.35
N LEU A 183 -12.79 -10.48 7.29
CA LEU A 183 -11.38 -10.83 7.31
C LEU A 183 -10.60 -10.00 8.35
N ASN A 184 -10.87 -8.69 8.45
CA ASN A 184 -10.24 -7.84 9.47
C ASN A 184 -10.51 -8.35 10.89
N GLU A 185 -11.75 -8.74 11.19
CA GLU A 185 -12.12 -9.29 12.50
C GLU A 185 -11.40 -10.63 12.75
N GLU A 186 -11.47 -11.57 11.80
CA GLU A 186 -10.82 -12.88 11.91
C GLU A 186 -9.28 -12.76 12.10
N VAL A 187 -8.62 -11.87 11.35
CA VAL A 187 -7.17 -11.63 11.48
C VAL A 187 -6.86 -11.01 12.85
N SER A 188 -7.63 -10.02 13.28
CA SER A 188 -7.39 -9.34 14.57
C SER A 188 -7.43 -10.32 15.74
N ILE A 189 -8.43 -11.22 15.74
CA ILE A 189 -8.58 -12.28 16.75
C ILE A 189 -7.43 -13.27 16.68
N LYS A 190 -7.11 -13.79 15.49
CA LYS A 190 -6.17 -14.91 15.34
C LYS A 190 -4.72 -14.48 15.55
N TYR A 191 -4.35 -13.32 15.06
CA TYR A 191 -2.97 -12.82 15.09
C TYR A 191 -2.67 -11.91 16.29
N LYS A 192 -3.66 -11.74 17.20
CA LYS A 192 -3.58 -10.93 18.43
C LYS A 192 -3.15 -9.50 18.14
N MET A 193 -3.95 -8.82 17.31
CA MET A 193 -3.80 -7.40 17.08
C MET A 193 -4.38 -6.65 18.29
N GLU A 194 -3.63 -6.59 19.40
CA GLU A 194 -3.94 -5.77 20.58
C GLU A 194 -3.20 -4.43 20.53
#